data_AF-A0A5E4NT95-F1
#
_entry.id   AF-A0A5E4NT95-F1
#
_cell.length_a   1.000
_cell.length_b   1.000
_cell.length_c   1.000
_cell.angle_alpha   90.00
_cell.angle_beta   90.00
_cell.angle_gamma   90.00
#
_symmetry.space_group_name_H-M   'P 1'
#
loop_
_entity.id
_entity.type
_entity.pdbx_description
1 polymer ?
#
loop_
_entity_poly.entity_id
_entity_poly.type
_entity_poly.pdbx_seq_one_letter_code
_entity_poly.pdbx_strand_id
1 'polypeptide(L)'
;MELNNFSKDSTLVLCKFNKHHKMLPKKLELHLLRCPDRPKHYSNCFYNNLHMMPNSELEKHYETCPNKILLDEYLVKSKNVVRPNIPITAEPPPRGDEEESWDQPNENKTNVLETIKQIPNFMKPIVGLTKSQRKKYRQQAHQNFSNVDLSFNPDVTINERIIREASGSGSKME
;
A
#
# COMPACT_ATOMS: atom_id res chain seq x y z
N MET A 1 -24.85 21.19 -9.66
CA MET A 1 -23.67 20.28 -9.58
C MET A 1 -22.48 21.12 -9.16
N GLU A 2 -22.21 21.20 -7.86
CA GLU A 2 -21.04 21.94 -7.36
C GLU A 2 -19.84 21.02 -7.35
N LEU A 3 -19.04 21.11 -8.41
CA LEU A 3 -17.70 20.52 -8.45
C LEU A 3 -16.86 21.27 -7.42
N ASN A 4 -16.52 20.58 -6.33
CA ASN A 4 -15.64 21.11 -5.30
C ASN A 4 -14.36 21.67 -5.95
N ASN A 5 -14.11 22.96 -5.71
CA ASN A 5 -12.91 23.67 -6.10
C ASN A 5 -11.65 22.98 -5.55
N PHE A 6 -11.14 22.00 -6.27
CA PHE A 6 -9.77 21.54 -6.12
C PHE A 6 -8.89 22.60 -6.76
N SER A 7 -8.55 23.65 -5.99
CA SER A 7 -7.44 24.53 -6.36
C SER A 7 -6.20 23.66 -6.51
N LYS A 8 -5.69 23.59 -7.73
CA LYS A 8 -4.55 22.73 -8.12
C LYS A 8 -3.25 23.14 -7.40
N ASP A 9 -3.28 24.26 -6.68
CA ASP A 9 -2.11 24.89 -6.05
C ASP A 9 -2.15 24.92 -4.51
N SER A 10 -3.18 24.35 -3.87
CA SER A 10 -3.23 24.25 -2.40
C SER A 10 -2.70 22.90 -1.93
N THR A 11 -1.54 22.89 -1.28
CA THR A 11 -0.97 21.70 -0.61
C THR A 11 -1.93 21.08 0.42
N LEU A 12 -2.91 21.84 0.89
CA LEU A 12 -3.92 21.43 1.86
C LEU A 12 -5.34 21.67 1.31
N VAL A 13 -6.22 20.70 1.54
CA VAL A 13 -7.65 20.75 1.25
C VAL A 13 -8.45 20.96 2.52
N LEU A 14 -9.63 21.56 2.37
CA LEU A 14 -10.58 21.82 3.46
C LEU A 14 -11.67 20.74 3.50
N CYS A 15 -12.15 20.39 4.69
CA CYS A 15 -13.32 19.53 4.82
C CYS A 15 -14.60 20.27 4.40
N LYS A 16 -15.48 19.55 3.71
CA LYS A 16 -16.80 20.06 3.30
C LYS A 16 -17.78 20.32 4.44
N PHE A 17 -17.60 19.68 5.60
CA PHE A 17 -18.46 19.90 6.76
C PHE A 17 -17.94 20.98 7.70
N ASN A 18 -16.62 21.20 7.72
CA ASN A 18 -16.00 22.19 8.58
C ASN A 18 -14.75 22.78 7.93
N LYS A 19 -14.79 24.08 7.64
CA LYS A 19 -13.69 24.83 7.01
C LYS A 19 -12.42 24.91 7.89
N HIS A 20 -12.51 24.61 9.18
CA HIS A 20 -11.37 24.55 10.09
C HIS A 20 -10.53 23.29 9.91
N HIS A 21 -11.13 22.20 9.41
CA HIS A 21 -10.39 20.97 9.12
C HIS A 21 -9.58 21.14 7.83
N LYS A 22 -8.27 21.35 7.98
CA LYS A 22 -7.30 21.42 6.88
C LYS A 22 -6.41 20.19 6.89
N MET A 23 -6.21 19.56 5.73
CA MET A 23 -5.40 18.35 5.62
C MET A 23 -4.85 18.16 4.21
N LEU A 24 -3.91 17.23 4.06
CA LEU A 24 -3.42 16.83 2.74
C LEU A 24 -4.53 16.14 1.93
N PRO A 25 -4.57 16.29 0.60
CA PRO A 25 -5.55 15.63 -0.28
C PRO A 25 -5.68 14.12 -0.02
N LYS A 26 -4.56 13.42 0.13
CA LYS A 26 -4.50 11.97 0.41
C LYS A 26 -5.18 11.56 1.72
N LYS A 27 -5.32 12.48 2.68
CA LYS A 27 -5.96 12.22 3.98
C LYS A 27 -7.46 12.54 3.97
N LEU A 28 -7.95 13.22 2.94
CA LEU A 28 -9.34 13.66 2.87
C LEU A 28 -10.32 12.50 2.87
N GLU A 29 -10.05 11.44 2.09
CA GLU A 29 -10.91 10.25 2.03
C GLU A 29 -11.13 9.62 3.41
N LEU A 30 -10.03 9.36 4.12
CA LEU A 30 -10.08 8.80 5.47
C LEU A 30 -10.75 9.74 6.48
N HIS A 31 -10.53 11.04 6.33
CA HIS A 31 -11.17 12.04 7.17
C HIS A 31 -12.69 12.07 6.97
N LEU A 32 -13.18 12.07 5.73
CA LEU A 32 -14.61 12.16 5.44
C LEU A 32 -15.41 10.96 5.98
N LEU A 33 -14.78 9.78 6.07
CA LEU A 33 -15.38 8.59 6.70
C LEU A 33 -15.62 8.76 8.20
N ARG A 34 -14.79 9.56 8.89
CA ARG A 34 -14.79 9.68 10.37
C ARG A 34 -14.91 11.12 10.87
N CYS A 35 -15.31 12.06 10.00
CA CYS A 35 -15.35 13.47 10.36
C CYS A 35 -16.37 13.67 11.50
N PRO A 36 -15.99 14.31 12.62
CA PRO A 36 -16.89 14.50 13.76
C PRO A 36 -18.05 15.44 13.42
N ASP A 37 -17.83 16.39 12.51
CA ASP A 37 -18.85 17.36 12.05
C ASP A 37 -19.74 16.81 10.94
N ARG A 38 -19.57 15.53 10.57
CA ARG A 38 -20.42 14.89 9.58
C ARG A 38 -21.82 14.68 10.17
N PRO A 39 -22.90 15.15 9.50
CA PRO A 39 -24.25 14.86 9.95
C PRO A 39 -24.56 13.35 9.87
N LYS A 40 -25.26 12.82 10.87
CA LYS A 40 -25.57 11.38 10.98
C LYS A 40 -26.41 10.83 9.82
N HIS A 41 -27.17 11.67 9.14
CA HIS A 41 -28.04 11.29 8.03
C HIS A 41 -27.32 11.32 6.67
N TYR A 42 -26.00 11.56 6.64
CA TYR A 42 -25.20 11.47 5.44
C TYR A 42 -24.56 10.09 5.30
N SER A 43 -24.65 9.51 4.12
CA SER A 43 -23.98 8.25 3.75
C SER A 43 -22.95 8.46 2.66
N ASN A 44 -21.99 7.53 2.55
CA ASN A 44 -21.02 7.50 1.47
C ASN A 44 -21.60 6.77 0.26
N CYS A 45 -21.21 7.18 -0.94
CA CYS A 45 -21.47 6.39 -2.13
C CYS A 45 -20.61 5.12 -2.14
N PHE A 46 -21.21 3.99 -2.52
CA PHE A 46 -20.51 2.72 -2.69
C PHE A 46 -19.34 2.78 -3.68
N TYR A 47 -19.48 3.57 -4.76
CA TYR A 47 -18.48 3.64 -5.82
C TYR A 47 -17.33 4.62 -5.52
N ASN A 48 -17.53 5.59 -4.64
CA ASN A 48 -16.49 6.54 -4.25
C ASN A 48 -16.79 7.17 -2.88
N ASN A 49 -15.89 6.97 -1.92
CA ASN A 49 -16.04 7.45 -0.55
C ASN A 49 -16.01 8.98 -0.41
N LEU A 50 -15.52 9.73 -1.40
CA LEU A 50 -15.56 11.20 -1.41
C LEU A 50 -16.97 11.74 -1.65
N HIS A 51 -17.79 11.00 -2.40
CA HIS A 51 -19.19 11.32 -2.61
C HIS A 51 -19.95 11.01 -1.33
N MET A 52 -20.51 12.05 -0.70
CA MET A 52 -21.37 11.86 0.45
C MET A 52 -22.52 12.84 0.38
N MET A 53 -23.69 12.33 0.73
CA MET A 53 -24.96 13.03 0.60
C MET A 53 -25.99 12.48 1.59
N PRO A 54 -27.11 13.16 1.78
CA PRO A 54 -28.19 12.67 2.62
C PRO A 54 -28.67 11.30 2.16
N ASN A 55 -29.08 10.45 3.10
CA ASN A 55 -29.57 9.10 2.82
C ASN A 55 -30.74 9.10 1.82
N SER A 56 -31.60 10.13 1.86
CA SER A 56 -32.72 10.32 0.92
C SER A 56 -32.31 10.55 -0.53
N GLU A 57 -31.10 11.02 -0.78
CA GLU A 57 -30.58 11.31 -2.13
C GLU A 57 -29.61 10.23 -2.63
N LEU A 58 -29.25 9.28 -1.77
CA LEU A 58 -28.25 8.27 -2.08
C LEU A 58 -28.70 7.32 -3.20
N GLU A 59 -29.97 6.92 -3.20
CA GLU A 59 -30.53 6.05 -4.25
C GLU A 59 -30.51 6.74 -5.61
N LYS A 60 -30.97 8.00 -5.66
CA LYS A 60 -30.92 8.83 -6.89
C LYS A 60 -29.48 9.04 -7.36
N HIS A 61 -28.55 9.22 -6.43
CA HIS A 61 -27.14 9.33 -6.77
C HIS A 61 -26.57 8.09 -7.43
N TYR A 62 -26.99 6.89 -7.02
CA TYR A 62 -26.50 5.66 -7.65
C TYR A 62 -26.92 5.53 -9.11
N GLU A 63 -27.98 6.21 -9.55
CA GLU A 63 -28.37 6.23 -10.96
C GLU A 63 -27.47 7.17 -11.78
N THR A 64 -27.03 8.29 -11.18
CA THR A 64 -26.27 9.34 -11.85
C THR A 64 -24.80 9.44 -11.40
N CYS A 65 -24.29 8.43 -10.70
CA CYS A 65 -22.94 8.50 -10.12
C CYS A 65 -21.89 8.39 -11.24
N PRO A 66 -20.98 9.37 -11.38
CA PRO A 66 -19.98 9.34 -12.45
C PRO A 66 -19.02 8.15 -12.31
N ASN A 67 -18.65 7.76 -11.09
CA ASN A 67 -17.77 6.61 -10.86
C ASN A 67 -18.46 5.27 -11.17
N LYS A 68 -19.79 5.20 -11.01
CA LYS A 68 -20.56 4.04 -11.46
C LYS A 68 -20.56 3.96 -12.98
N ILE A 69 -20.88 5.05 -13.67
CA ILE A 69 -20.90 5.10 -15.14
C ILE A 69 -19.54 4.68 -15.71
N LEU A 70 -18.44 5.21 -15.14
CA LEU A 70 -17.08 4.82 -15.54
C LEU A 70 -16.79 3.33 -15.31
N LEU A 71 -17.23 2.77 -14.18
CA LEU A 71 -17.08 1.34 -13.89
C LEU A 71 -17.91 0.48 -14.85
N ASP A 72 -19.16 0.87 -15.11
CA ASP A 72 -20.07 0.18 -16.03
C ASP A 72 -19.50 0.20 -17.45
N GLU A 73 -18.97 1.34 -17.91
CA GLU A 73 -18.29 1.43 -19.21
C GLU A 73 -17.08 0.49 -19.30
N TYR A 74 -16.26 0.43 -18.25
CA TYR A 74 -15.10 -0.45 -18.21
C TYR A 74 -15.52 -1.93 -18.28
N LEU A 75 -16.56 -2.31 -17.53
CA LEU A 75 -17.10 -3.67 -17.51
C LEU A 75 -17.83 -4.05 -18.80
N VAL A 76 -18.48 -3.11 -19.49
CA VAL A 76 -19.13 -3.37 -20.78
C VAL A 76 -18.09 -3.48 -21.89
N LYS A 77 -17.07 -2.61 -21.90
CA LYS A 77 -15.94 -2.70 -22.84
C LYS A 77 -15.18 -4.03 -22.68
N SER A 78 -15.10 -4.57 -21.45
CA SER A 78 -14.45 -5.86 -21.21
C SER A 78 -15.25 -7.09 -21.67
N LYS A 79 -16.57 -7.00 -21.87
CA LYS A 79 -17.37 -8.14 -22.38
C LYS A 79 -17.03 -8.52 -23.82
N ASN A 80 -16.48 -7.59 -24.60
CA ASN A 80 -15.96 -7.86 -25.95
C ASN A 80 -14.50 -8.33 -25.95
N VAL A 81 -13.88 -8.50 -24.78
CA VAL A 81 -12.53 -9.04 -24.67
C VAL A 81 -12.61 -10.55 -24.79
N VAL A 82 -12.53 -11.02 -26.03
CA VAL A 82 -12.23 -12.44 -26.31
C VAL A 82 -10.84 -12.69 -25.74
N ARG A 83 -10.72 -13.65 -24.81
CA ARG A 83 -9.41 -14.12 -24.36
C ARG A 83 -8.64 -14.51 -25.62
N PRO A 84 -7.46 -13.92 -25.90
CA PRO A 84 -6.71 -14.29 -27.09
C PRO A 84 -6.50 -15.80 -27.07
N ASN A 85 -6.89 -16.48 -28.15
CA ASN A 85 -6.55 -17.89 -28.33
C ASN A 85 -5.06 -17.92 -28.65
N ILE A 86 -4.23 -17.93 -27.61
CA ILE A 86 -2.79 -18.03 -27.74
C ILE A 86 -2.53 -19.52 -27.98
N PRO A 87 -2.14 -19.94 -29.20
CA PRO A 87 -1.73 -21.31 -29.40
C PRO A 87 -0.54 -21.57 -28.48
N ILE A 88 -0.69 -22.52 -27.57
CA ILE A 88 0.40 -22.98 -26.71
C ILE A 88 1.33 -23.79 -27.62
N THR A 89 2.28 -23.13 -28.26
CA THR A 89 3.30 -23.75 -29.14
C THR A 89 4.48 -24.31 -28.38
N ALA A 90 4.64 -23.94 -27.11
CA ALA A 90 5.66 -24.51 -26.25
C ALA A 90 5.14 -25.83 -25.66
N GLU A 91 5.87 -26.91 -25.89
CA GLU A 91 5.69 -28.13 -25.09
C GLU A 91 5.81 -27.74 -23.62
N PRO A 92 4.91 -28.22 -22.74
CA PRO A 92 5.08 -28.00 -21.32
C PRO A 92 6.49 -28.45 -20.93
N PRO A 93 7.20 -27.69 -20.08
CA PRO A 93 8.52 -28.11 -19.63
C PRO A 93 8.43 -29.56 -19.13
N PRO A 94 9.46 -30.40 -19.39
CA PRO A 94 9.50 -31.74 -18.85
C PRO A 94 9.16 -31.62 -17.37
N ARG A 95 8.15 -32.39 -16.95
CA ARG A 95 7.65 -32.38 -15.57
C ARG A 95 8.89 -32.57 -14.70
N GLY A 96 9.21 -31.53 -13.91
CA GLY A 96 10.42 -31.49 -13.10
C GLY A 96 10.55 -32.79 -12.32
N ASP A 97 11.80 -33.23 -12.17
CA ASP A 97 12.19 -34.48 -11.55
C ASP A 97 11.29 -34.81 -10.34
N GLU A 98 10.89 -36.08 -10.25
CA GLU A 98 9.84 -36.63 -9.36
C GLU A 98 10.11 -36.40 -7.85
N GLU A 99 11.20 -35.74 -7.51
CA GLU A 99 11.64 -35.39 -6.16
C GLU A 99 11.00 -34.09 -5.61
N GLU A 100 10.39 -33.23 -6.44
CA GLU A 100 9.61 -32.08 -5.94
C GLU A 100 8.12 -32.45 -5.74
N SER A 101 7.88 -33.43 -4.87
CA SER A 101 6.53 -33.74 -4.42
C SER A 101 6.11 -32.80 -3.29
N TRP A 102 4.97 -32.13 -3.44
CA TRP A 102 4.32 -31.34 -2.38
C TRP A 102 3.99 -32.18 -1.12
N ASP A 103 4.00 -33.51 -1.24
CA ASP A 103 3.76 -34.46 -0.16
C ASP A 103 5.06 -34.97 0.49
N GLN A 104 6.21 -34.65 -0.09
CA GLN A 104 7.50 -34.94 0.54
C GLN A 104 7.92 -33.71 1.34
N PRO A 105 7.96 -33.78 2.68
CA PRO A 105 8.57 -32.73 3.47
C PRO A 105 10.06 -32.72 3.11
N ASN A 106 10.42 -31.81 2.22
CA ASN A 106 11.81 -31.60 1.83
C ASN A 106 12.61 -31.39 3.12
N GLU A 107 13.59 -32.27 3.40
CA GLU A 107 14.46 -32.20 4.58
C GLU A 107 15.44 -31.01 4.49
N ASN A 108 14.99 -29.89 3.93
CA ASN A 108 15.64 -28.61 4.02
C ASN A 108 15.56 -28.14 5.47
N LYS A 109 16.42 -28.73 6.32
CA LYS A 109 16.76 -28.32 7.69
C LYS A 109 17.50 -26.98 7.66
N THR A 110 17.04 -26.02 6.85
CA THR A 110 17.47 -24.65 7.01
C THR A 110 16.88 -24.19 8.33
N ASN A 111 17.73 -23.94 9.32
CA ASN A 111 17.29 -23.35 10.56
C ASN A 111 16.82 -21.92 10.23
N VAL A 112 15.53 -21.78 9.92
CA VAL A 112 14.91 -20.52 9.50
C VAL A 112 15.22 -19.40 10.50
N LEU A 113 15.38 -19.73 11.78
CA LEU A 113 15.74 -18.77 12.82
C LEU A 113 17.19 -18.28 12.69
N GLU A 114 18.13 -19.12 12.23
CA GLU A 114 19.50 -18.70 11.93
C GLU A 114 19.55 -17.82 10.69
N THR A 115 18.81 -18.16 9.63
CA THR A 115 18.74 -17.35 8.41
C THR A 115 18.12 -15.98 8.67
N ILE A 116 17.04 -15.91 9.46
CA ILE A 116 16.41 -14.64 9.88
C ILE A 116 17.35 -13.79 10.78
N LYS A 117 18.25 -14.42 11.53
CA LYS A 117 19.24 -13.68 12.34
C LYS A 117 20.29 -13.00 11.48
N GLN A 118 20.71 -13.65 10.39
CA GLN A 118 21.72 -13.15 9.45
C GLN A 118 21.22 -11.99 8.58
N ILE A 119 19.92 -11.98 8.24
CA ILE A 119 19.33 -10.91 7.45
C ILE A 119 19.09 -9.67 8.35
N PRO A 120 19.65 -8.49 8.01
CA PRO A 120 19.41 -7.26 8.76
C PRO A 120 17.98 -6.78 8.51
N ASN A 121 17.02 -7.35 9.24
CA ASN A 121 15.63 -6.93 9.14
C ASN A 121 15.47 -5.53 9.75
N PHE A 122 14.86 -4.61 8.98
CA PHE A 122 14.77 -3.17 9.27
C PHE A 122 14.16 -2.85 10.64
N MET A 123 13.28 -3.71 11.17
CA MET A 123 12.65 -3.50 12.48
C MET A 123 12.31 -4.84 13.15
N LYS A 124 13.25 -5.43 13.89
CA LYS A 124 12.92 -6.56 14.77
C LYS A 124 12.04 -6.04 15.92
N PRO A 125 10.80 -6.55 16.10
CA PRO A 125 9.98 -6.15 17.23
C PRO A 125 10.66 -6.61 18.53
N ILE A 126 11.06 -5.66 19.37
CA ILE A 126 11.70 -5.98 20.65
C ILE A 126 10.61 -6.26 21.69
N VAL A 127 10.59 -7.49 22.18
CA VAL A 127 9.67 -7.96 23.23
C VAL A 127 10.18 -7.49 24.60
N GLY A 128 9.28 -7.14 25.52
CA GLY A 128 9.62 -6.80 26.92
C GLY A 128 9.97 -5.34 27.21
N LEU A 129 10.05 -4.46 26.20
CA LEU A 129 10.30 -3.03 26.42
C LEU A 129 9.02 -2.27 26.82
N THR A 130 9.16 -1.25 27.66
CA THR A 130 8.10 -0.27 27.95
C THR A 130 7.80 0.65 26.75
N LYS A 131 6.68 1.37 26.79
CA LYS A 131 6.27 2.29 25.69
C LYS A 131 7.31 3.36 25.38
N SER A 132 7.96 3.94 26.40
CA SER A 132 8.99 4.98 26.25
C SER A 132 10.25 4.42 25.59
N GLN A 133 10.70 3.25 26.03
CA GLN A 133 11.84 2.55 25.45
C GLN A 133 11.59 2.17 23.98
N ARG A 134 10.38 1.68 23.65
CA ARG A 134 10.00 1.41 22.24
C ARG A 134 10.03 2.67 21.38
N LYS A 135 9.63 3.83 21.92
CA LYS A 135 9.70 5.11 21.19
C LYS A 135 11.15 5.54 20.95
N LYS A 136 12.01 5.44 21.97
CA LYS A 136 13.44 5.76 21.86
C LYS A 136 14.14 4.85 20.85
N TYR A 137 13.84 3.55 20.88
CA TYR A 137 14.37 2.59 19.92
C TYR A 137 14.01 2.95 18.47
N ARG A 138 12.74 3.28 18.19
CA ARG A 138 12.33 3.72 16.85
C ARG A 138 13.04 5.00 16.42
N GLN A 139 13.22 5.97 17.31
CA GLN A 139 13.92 7.22 17.00
C GLN A 139 15.39 6.97 16.65
N GLN A 140 16.07 6.12 17.42
CA GLN A 140 17.47 5.73 17.15
C GLN A 140 17.59 4.95 15.84
N ALA A 141 16.67 4.02 15.56
CA ALA A 141 16.65 3.31 14.27
C ALA A 141 16.50 4.28 13.10
N HIS A 142 15.55 5.23 13.17
CA HIS A 142 15.38 6.27 12.15
C HIS A 142 16.64 7.14 11.95
N GLN A 143 17.37 7.48 13.02
CA GLN A 143 18.63 8.21 12.91
C GLN A 143 19.72 7.37 12.24
N ASN A 144 19.85 6.10 12.63
CA ASN A 144 20.86 5.19 12.07
C ASN A 144 20.66 4.94 10.58
N PHE A 145 19.40 4.86 10.13
CA PHE A 145 19.08 4.64 8.72
C PHE A 145 18.83 5.92 7.92
N SER A 146 19.13 7.10 8.47
CA SER A 146 18.89 8.38 7.80
C SER A 146 19.72 8.58 6.53
N ASN A 147 20.86 7.90 6.43
CA ASN A 147 21.78 7.98 5.29
C ASN A 147 21.63 6.82 4.29
N VAL A 148 20.68 5.90 4.50
CA VAL A 148 20.46 4.75 3.63
C VAL A 148 19.48 5.10 2.51
N ASP A 149 19.86 4.86 1.25
CA ASP A 149 18.96 5.09 0.13
C ASP A 149 17.89 3.98 0.01
N LEU A 150 16.68 4.31 0.46
CA LEU A 150 15.49 3.43 0.41
C LEU A 150 14.66 3.59 -0.88
N SER A 151 15.16 4.28 -1.90
CA SER A 151 14.45 4.49 -3.18
C SER A 151 14.11 3.16 -3.88
N PHE A 152 12.87 2.89 -4.30
CA PHE A 152 12.56 1.58 -4.88
C PHE A 152 13.41 1.28 -6.14
N ASN A 153 14.13 0.14 -6.12
CA ASN A 153 14.93 -0.38 -7.21
C ASN A 153 14.47 -1.83 -7.42
N PRO A 154 13.92 -2.18 -8.58
CA PRO A 154 13.37 -3.51 -8.84
C PRO A 154 14.43 -4.62 -8.77
N ASP A 155 15.70 -4.30 -8.94
CA ASP A 155 16.80 -5.27 -9.06
C ASP A 155 17.50 -5.57 -7.73
N VAL A 156 17.16 -4.85 -6.65
CA VAL A 156 17.88 -4.94 -5.37
C VAL A 156 16.92 -4.80 -4.20
N THR A 157 16.90 -5.80 -3.32
CA THR A 157 16.07 -5.74 -2.11
C THR A 157 16.60 -4.69 -1.13
N ILE A 158 15.73 -4.14 -0.28
CA ILE A 158 16.12 -3.16 0.74
C ILE A 158 17.22 -3.72 1.66
N ASN A 159 17.15 -5.02 1.98
CA ASN A 159 18.14 -5.69 2.83
C ASN A 159 19.52 -5.74 2.17
N GLU A 160 19.58 -6.00 0.86
CA GLU A 160 20.84 -6.04 0.09
C GLU A 160 21.54 -4.66 0.06
N ARG A 161 20.78 -3.57 0.03
CA ARG A 161 21.38 -2.22 0.03
C ARG A 161 22.03 -1.86 1.35
N ILE A 162 21.38 -2.22 2.46
CA ILE A 162 21.91 -2.03 3.81
C ILE A 162 23.24 -2.77 3.97
N ILE A 163 23.34 -4.00 3.45
CA ILE A 163 24.58 -4.79 3.49
C ILE A 163 25.70 -4.07 2.72
N ARG A 164 25.40 -3.56 1.51
CA ARG A 164 26.38 -2.85 0.68
C ARG A 164 26.89 -1.58 1.36
N GLU A 165 26.00 -0.75 1.91
CA GLU A 165 26.40 0.49 2.59
C GLU A 165 27.15 0.24 3.91
N ALA A 166 26.79 -0.80 4.66
CA ALA A 166 27.51 -1.20 5.88
C ALA A 166 28.92 -1.73 5.56
N SER A 167 29.12 -2.38 4.41
CA SER A 167 30.44 -2.84 3.97
C SER A 167 31.33 -1.72 3.39
N GLY A 168 30.73 -0.60 2.96
CA GLY A 168 31.45 0.53 2.35
C GLY A 168 32.09 1.51 3.34
N SER A 169 31.72 1.48 4.63
CA SER A 169 32.23 2.43 5.64
C SER A 169 33.58 2.05 6.27
N GLY A 170 34.31 1.09 5.68
CA GLY A 170 35.57 0.54 6.23
C GLY A 170 36.87 1.02 5.59
N SER A 171 36.86 1.84 4.54
CA SER A 171 38.10 2.35 3.91
C SER A 171 38.25 3.85 4.11
N LYS A 172 38.78 4.23 5.28
CA LYS A 172 39.49 5.50 5.45
C LYS A 172 40.97 5.12 5.59
N MET A 173 41.67 5.11 4.45
CA MET A 173 43.13 4.98 4.41
C MET A 173 43.77 6.24 5.03
N GLU A 174 44.94 5.99 5.63
CA GLU A 174 45.81 6.88 6.41
C GLU A 174 46.08 8.26 5.80
#